data_AF-A0A4R1ATS1-F1
#
_entry.id   AF-A0A4R1ATS1-F1
#
_cell.length_a   1.000
_cell.length_b   1.000
_cell.length_c   1.000
_cell.angle_alpha   90.00
_cell.angle_beta   90.00
_cell.angle_gamma   90.00
#
_symmetry.space_group_name_H-M   'P 1'
#
loop_
_entity.id
_entity.type
_entity.pdbx_description
1 polymer ?
#
loop_
_entity_poly.entity_id
_entity_poly.type
_entity_poly.pdbx_seq_one_letter_code
_entity_poly.pdbx_strand_id
1 'polypeptide(L)'
;MDETYFNTKDIAKRNALLKQLIFDLPEDGKDFFLKAYKKERYLDMRLTAIRGYAAFASQEEVAVLMNKMLEILKRRPESTPYNYQEYEILRSAFLMPYLLEKYPYDCFEKFNEQLEKQYDAMPEVYKGIFTCNDKGEHIQLIPPVVVRKQIEEFLRG
;
A
#
# COMPACT_ATOMS: atom_id res chain seq x y z
N MET A 1 -12.29 14.60 -14.37
CA MET A 1 -11.53 13.38 -14.05
C MET A 1 -12.03 12.72 -12.76
N ASP A 2 -12.39 13.51 -11.74
CA ASP A 2 -12.98 13.07 -10.46
C ASP A 2 -14.05 11.95 -10.61
N GLU A 3 -15.10 12.14 -11.41
CA GLU A 3 -16.28 11.26 -11.36
C GLU A 3 -16.02 9.79 -11.73
N THR A 4 -15.17 9.51 -12.71
CA THR A 4 -14.93 8.13 -13.17
C THR A 4 -14.35 7.26 -12.06
N TYR A 5 -13.38 7.78 -11.31
CA TYR A 5 -12.78 7.09 -10.17
C TYR A 5 -13.81 6.83 -9.07
N PHE A 6 -14.56 7.87 -8.68
CA PHE A 6 -15.49 7.77 -7.55
C PHE A 6 -16.73 6.92 -7.88
N ASN A 7 -17.11 6.79 -9.14
CA ASN A 7 -18.24 5.96 -9.58
C ASN A 7 -17.85 4.50 -9.90
N THR A 8 -16.55 4.21 -10.03
CA THR A 8 -16.07 2.85 -10.34
C THR A 8 -16.18 1.93 -9.13
N LYS A 9 -17.05 0.92 -9.23
CA LYS A 9 -17.24 -0.12 -8.21
C LYS A 9 -16.14 -1.18 -8.23
N ASP A 10 -15.67 -1.54 -9.41
CA ASP A 10 -14.60 -2.52 -9.62
C ASP A 10 -13.28 -2.06 -9.00
N ILE A 11 -12.77 -2.81 -8.03
CA ILE A 11 -11.57 -2.44 -7.26
C ILE A 11 -10.32 -2.46 -8.14
N ALA A 12 -10.19 -3.44 -9.04
CA ALA A 12 -9.02 -3.55 -9.89
C ALA A 12 -8.95 -2.38 -10.89
N LYS A 13 -10.08 -2.03 -11.51
CA LYS A 13 -10.17 -0.86 -12.39
C LYS A 13 -9.91 0.42 -11.63
N ARG A 14 -10.46 0.56 -10.42
CA ARG A 14 -10.24 1.74 -9.59
C ARG A 14 -8.77 1.87 -9.17
N ASN A 15 -8.11 0.77 -8.81
CA ASN A 15 -6.69 0.77 -8.49
C ASN A 15 -5.83 1.15 -9.71
N ALA A 16 -6.14 0.63 -10.90
CA ALA A 16 -5.45 1.01 -12.13
C ALA A 16 -5.58 2.51 -12.42
N LEU A 17 -6.78 3.08 -12.27
CA LEU A 17 -7.00 4.52 -12.40
C LEU A 17 -6.20 5.32 -11.37
N LEU A 18 -6.18 4.88 -10.10
CA LEU A 18 -5.40 5.55 -9.06
C LEU A 18 -3.91 5.58 -9.40
N LYS A 19 -3.37 4.44 -9.83
CA LYS A 19 -1.97 4.31 -10.23
C LYS A 19 -1.62 5.19 -11.42
N GLN A 20 -2.52 5.35 -12.37
CA GLN A 20 -2.28 6.26 -13.48
C GLN A 20 -2.22 7.72 -13.01
N LEU A 21 -3.16 8.12 -12.15
CA LEU A 21 -3.26 9.50 -11.67
C LEU A 21 -2.07 9.94 -10.83
N ILE A 22 -1.40 9.03 -10.12
CA ILE A 22 -0.16 9.38 -9.38
C ILE A 22 1.00 9.78 -10.30
N PHE A 23 0.99 9.35 -11.58
CA PHE A 23 2.00 9.73 -12.57
C PHE A 23 1.59 10.99 -13.31
N ASP A 24 0.30 11.16 -13.58
CA ASP A 24 -0.24 12.31 -14.29
C ASP A 24 -0.23 13.59 -13.42
N LEU A 25 -0.40 13.46 -12.10
CA LEU A 25 -0.44 14.55 -11.12
C LEU A 25 -1.29 15.76 -11.59
N PRO A 26 -2.62 15.59 -11.71
CA PRO A 26 -3.49 16.64 -12.24
C PRO A 26 -3.52 17.89 -11.35
N GLU A 27 -3.92 19.04 -11.91
CA GLU A 27 -3.95 20.33 -11.20
C GLU A 27 -4.82 20.29 -9.92
N ASP A 28 -5.94 19.54 -9.93
CA ASP A 28 -6.83 19.31 -8.79
C ASP A 28 -6.41 18.10 -7.92
N GLY A 29 -5.18 17.61 -8.11
CA GLY A 29 -4.67 16.37 -7.52
C GLY A 29 -4.73 16.34 -5.99
N LYS A 30 -4.48 17.46 -5.31
CA LYS A 30 -4.54 17.54 -3.85
C LYS A 30 -5.90 17.09 -3.30
N ASP A 31 -6.98 17.66 -3.84
CA ASP A 31 -8.34 17.35 -3.40
C ASP A 31 -8.76 15.95 -3.86
N PHE A 32 -8.39 15.57 -5.09
CA PHE A 32 -8.62 14.23 -5.62
C PHE A 32 -8.06 13.15 -4.69
N PHE A 33 -6.76 13.22 -4.38
CA PHE A 33 -6.08 12.17 -3.60
C PHE A 33 -6.57 12.12 -2.16
N LEU A 34 -6.92 13.27 -1.56
CA LEU A 34 -7.55 13.30 -0.24
C LEU A 34 -8.92 12.61 -0.24
N LYS A 35 -9.75 12.86 -1.27
CA LYS A 35 -11.04 12.17 -1.43
C LYS A 35 -10.84 10.68 -1.68
N ALA A 36 -9.85 10.30 -2.50
CA ALA A 36 -9.51 8.91 -2.78
C ALA A 36 -9.11 8.17 -1.50
N TYR A 37 -8.22 8.74 -0.68
CA TYR A 37 -7.83 8.20 0.62
C TYR A 37 -9.05 7.91 1.52
N LYS A 38 -10.01 8.84 1.57
CA LYS A 38 -11.24 8.69 2.37
C LYS A 38 -12.18 7.60 1.82
N LYS A 39 -12.21 7.41 0.49
CA LYS A 39 -13.04 6.40 -0.18
C LYS A 39 -12.53 4.99 0.07
N GLU A 40 -11.22 4.79 0.01
CA GLU A 40 -10.65 3.45 -0.01
C GLU A 40 -10.68 2.75 1.35
N ARG A 41 -10.75 1.41 1.31
CA ARG A 41 -10.75 0.55 2.49
C ARG A 41 -9.47 -0.29 2.62
N TYR A 42 -8.80 -0.58 1.50
CA TYR A 42 -7.56 -1.35 1.47
C TYR A 42 -6.37 -0.44 1.76
N LEU A 43 -5.41 -0.91 2.56
CA LEU A 43 -4.29 -0.07 3.00
C LEU A 43 -3.36 0.29 1.84
N ASP A 44 -3.14 -0.64 0.91
CA ASP A 44 -2.32 -0.40 -0.29
C ASP A 44 -2.88 0.73 -1.15
N MET A 45 -4.20 0.74 -1.39
CA MET A 45 -4.84 1.81 -2.16
C MET A 45 -4.85 3.14 -1.39
N ARG A 46 -5.03 3.11 -0.06
CA ARG A 46 -4.91 4.32 0.76
C ARG A 46 -3.50 4.90 0.72
N LEU A 47 -2.47 4.05 0.81
CA LEU A 47 -1.09 4.50 0.72
C LEU A 47 -0.75 5.00 -0.68
N THR A 48 -1.31 4.39 -1.73
CA THR A 48 -1.19 4.90 -3.10
C THR A 48 -1.80 6.30 -3.23
N ALA A 49 -2.97 6.54 -2.62
CA ALA A 49 -3.56 7.88 -2.58
C ALA A 49 -2.68 8.87 -1.79
N ILE A 50 -2.06 8.45 -0.67
CA ILE A 50 -1.12 9.27 0.08
C ILE A 50 0.13 9.61 -0.75
N ARG A 51 0.65 8.67 -1.55
CA ARG A 51 1.75 8.92 -2.50
C ARG A 51 1.42 10.04 -3.47
N GLY A 52 0.22 10.03 -4.05
CA GLY A 52 -0.26 11.13 -4.89
C GLY A 52 -0.45 12.43 -4.12
N TYR A 53 -1.05 12.37 -2.93
CA TYR A 53 -1.31 13.52 -2.08
C TYR A 53 -0.04 14.24 -1.63
N ALA A 54 1.02 13.49 -1.31
CA ALA A 54 2.31 14.02 -0.86
C ALA A 54 2.98 14.94 -1.89
N ALA A 55 2.65 14.81 -3.18
CA ALA A 55 3.14 15.71 -4.22
C ALA A 55 2.57 17.14 -4.12
N PHE A 56 1.48 17.34 -3.37
CA PHE A 56 0.77 18.62 -3.24
C PHE A 56 0.62 19.12 -1.80
N ALA A 57 0.97 18.29 -0.82
CA ALA A 57 0.65 18.53 0.58
C ALA A 57 1.91 18.62 1.44
N SER A 58 1.83 19.41 2.51
CA SER A 58 2.92 19.52 3.47
C SER A 58 3.08 18.24 4.30
N GLN A 59 4.22 18.11 4.99
CA GLN A 59 4.45 17.03 5.93
C GLN A 59 3.35 16.96 7.01
N GLU A 60 2.90 18.10 7.54
CA GLU A 60 1.86 18.15 8.57
C GLU A 60 0.52 17.59 8.06
N GLU A 61 0.14 17.94 6.83
CA GLU A 61 -1.08 17.43 6.19
C GLU A 61 -0.99 15.92 5.95
N VAL A 62 0.14 15.45 5.43
CA VAL A 62 0.39 14.02 5.19
C VAL A 62 0.41 13.22 6.49
N ALA A 63 1.03 13.77 7.54
CA ALA A 63 1.14 13.12 8.84
C ALA A 63 -0.24 12.83 9.46
N VAL A 64 -1.24 13.69 9.24
CA VAL A 64 -2.62 13.43 9.70
C VAL A 64 -3.19 12.15 9.08
N LEU A 65 -2.91 11.89 7.79
CA LEU A 65 -3.36 10.68 7.11
C LEU A 65 -2.53 9.47 7.52
N MET A 66 -1.21 9.63 7.59
CA MET A 66 -0.28 8.55 7.96
C MET A 66 -0.48 8.08 9.40
N ASN A 67 -0.78 8.97 10.36
CA ASN A 67 -1.08 8.57 11.73
C ASN A 67 -2.35 7.70 11.81
N LYS A 68 -3.37 8.00 11.00
CA LYS A 68 -4.58 7.15 10.90
C LYS A 68 -4.25 5.80 10.27
N MET A 69 -3.42 5.79 9.23
CA MET A 69 -2.94 4.56 8.59
C MET A 69 -2.16 3.69 9.58
N LEU A 70 -1.28 4.28 10.39
CA LEU A 70 -0.48 3.58 11.39
C LEU A 70 -1.36 2.87 12.42
N GLU A 71 -2.40 3.52 12.92
CA GLU A 71 -3.34 2.90 13.87
C GLU A 71 -4.10 1.71 13.27
N ILE A 72 -4.44 1.78 11.97
CA ILE A 72 -5.05 0.65 11.27
C ILE A 72 -4.05 -0.49 11.09
N LEU A 73 -2.81 -0.16 10.67
CA LEU A 73 -1.73 -1.12 10.46
C LEU A 73 -1.45 -1.91 11.76
N LYS A 74 -1.32 -1.23 12.90
CA LYS A 74 -1.09 -1.87 14.22
C LYS A 74 -2.12 -2.95 14.55
N ARG A 75 -3.40 -2.72 14.22
CA ARG A 75 -4.51 -3.63 14.51
C ARG A 75 -4.72 -4.70 13.45
N ARG A 76 -4.07 -4.58 12.29
CA ARG A 76 -4.28 -5.49 11.14
C ARG A 76 -4.07 -6.98 11.47
N PRO A 77 -3.04 -7.37 12.27
CA PRO A 77 -2.84 -8.76 12.67
C PRO A 77 -3.99 -9.35 13.48
N GLU A 78 -4.78 -8.52 14.18
CA GLU A 78 -5.89 -8.98 15.03
C GLU A 78 -7.07 -9.51 14.20
N SER A 79 -7.32 -8.91 13.03
CA SER A 79 -8.44 -9.29 12.16
C SER A 79 -8.05 -10.20 10.99
N THR A 80 -6.83 -10.05 10.48
CA THR A 80 -6.36 -10.77 9.30
C THR A 80 -4.89 -11.13 9.48
N PRO A 81 -4.60 -12.18 10.26
CA PRO A 81 -3.23 -12.64 10.46
C PRO A 81 -2.61 -13.03 9.11
N TYR A 82 -1.33 -12.71 8.94
CA TYR A 82 -0.53 -13.06 7.77
C TYR A 82 -1.10 -12.54 6.43
N ASN A 83 -1.64 -11.32 6.39
CA ASN A 83 -2.08 -10.65 5.16
C ASN A 83 -0.89 -10.23 4.25
N TYR A 84 -0.10 -11.21 3.81
CA TYR A 84 1.15 -10.99 3.10
C TYR A 84 0.96 -10.18 1.82
N GLN A 85 -0.16 -10.36 1.11
CA GLN A 85 -0.41 -9.65 -0.13
C GLN A 85 -0.41 -8.13 0.08
N GLU A 86 -1.04 -7.66 1.15
CA GLU A 86 -1.06 -6.24 1.47
C GLU A 86 0.33 -5.75 1.89
N TYR A 87 1.05 -6.52 2.72
CA TYR A 87 2.40 -6.13 3.15
C TYR A 87 3.41 -6.09 2.00
N GLU A 88 3.42 -7.06 1.09
CA GLU A 88 4.31 -7.08 -0.08
C GLU A 88 4.09 -5.86 -0.97
N ILE A 89 2.83 -5.44 -1.14
CA ILE A 89 2.51 -4.22 -1.91
C ILE A 89 3.01 -2.97 -1.17
N LEU A 90 2.73 -2.83 0.13
CA LEU A 90 3.18 -1.68 0.93
C LEU A 90 4.71 -1.53 0.93
N ARG A 91 5.45 -2.65 0.99
CA ARG A 91 6.92 -2.70 0.99
C ARG A 91 7.57 -2.60 -0.41
N SER A 92 6.78 -2.72 -1.46
CA SER A 92 7.28 -2.68 -2.84
C SER A 92 7.89 -1.33 -3.21
N ALA A 93 8.78 -1.30 -4.20
CA ALA A 93 9.41 -0.06 -4.70
C ALA A 93 8.39 1.02 -5.12
N PHE A 94 7.14 0.63 -5.39
CA PHE A 94 6.05 1.53 -5.72
C PHE A 94 5.55 2.39 -4.55
N LEU A 95 5.71 1.96 -3.29
CA LEU A 95 5.09 2.61 -2.13
C LEU A 95 6.11 3.08 -1.10
N MET A 96 6.33 2.34 -0.01
CA MET A 96 7.11 2.85 1.12
C MET A 96 8.55 3.27 0.77
N PRO A 97 9.34 2.48 0.00
CA PRO A 97 10.66 2.90 -0.47
C PRO A 97 10.63 4.23 -1.22
N TYR A 98 9.69 4.40 -2.16
CA TYR A 98 9.53 5.66 -2.89
C TYR A 98 9.19 6.82 -1.95
N LEU A 99 8.28 6.60 -0.99
CA LEU A 99 7.87 7.65 -0.05
C LEU A 99 9.01 8.09 0.86
N LEU A 100 9.78 7.15 1.40
CA LEU A 100 10.93 7.42 2.26
C LEU A 100 12.04 8.16 1.50
N GLU A 101 12.32 7.75 0.26
CA GLU A 101 13.34 8.39 -0.57
C GLU A 101 12.92 9.80 -1.01
N LYS A 102 11.67 9.97 -1.43
CA LYS A 102 11.19 11.21 -2.04
C LYS A 102 10.80 12.27 -1.01
N TYR A 103 10.29 11.83 0.14
CA TYR A 103 9.74 12.69 1.17
C TYR A 103 10.33 12.30 2.54
N PRO A 104 11.34 13.02 3.05
CA PRO A 104 11.97 12.73 4.33
C PRO A 104 11.06 13.17 5.50
N TYR A 105 9.87 12.59 5.59
CA TYR A 105 8.87 12.89 6.59
C TYR A 105 8.87 11.80 7.66
N ASP A 106 9.02 12.18 8.93
CA ASP A 106 9.03 11.27 10.09
C ASP A 106 7.83 10.31 10.12
N CYS A 107 6.68 10.74 9.58
CA CYS A 107 5.47 9.92 9.56
C CYS A 107 5.60 8.68 8.65
N PHE A 108 6.42 8.75 7.60
CA PHE A 108 6.72 7.61 6.74
C PHE A 108 7.69 6.64 7.41
N GLU A 109 8.73 7.15 8.09
CA GLU A 109 9.66 6.32 8.86
C GLU A 109 8.92 5.51 9.94
N LYS A 110 8.11 6.18 10.78
CA LYS A 110 7.32 5.53 11.84
C LYS A 110 6.36 4.47 11.30
N PHE A 111 5.74 4.74 10.14
CA PHE A 111 4.88 3.76 9.48
C PHE A 111 5.69 2.57 8.95
N ASN A 112 6.85 2.83 8.35
CA ASN A 112 7.73 1.80 7.82
C ASN A 112 8.28 0.89 8.93
N GLU A 113 8.71 1.44 10.06
CA GLU A 113 9.17 0.66 11.20
C GLU A 113 8.11 -0.33 11.69
N GLN A 114 6.85 0.14 11.81
CA GLN A 114 5.75 -0.73 12.19
C GLN A 114 5.44 -1.78 11.11
N LEU A 115 5.53 -1.40 9.83
CA LEU A 115 5.32 -2.28 8.68
C LEU A 115 6.34 -3.41 8.65
N GLU A 116 7.63 -3.09 8.71
CA GLU A 116 8.72 -4.08 8.72
C GLU A 116 8.63 -4.98 9.96
N LYS A 117 8.36 -4.41 11.15
CA LYS A 117 8.16 -5.20 12.37
C LYS A 117 7.06 -6.25 12.22
N GLN A 118 5.93 -5.90 11.62
CA GLN A 118 4.83 -6.84 11.39
C GLN A 118 5.15 -7.85 10.31
N TYR A 119 5.83 -7.42 9.25
CA TYR A 119 6.26 -8.29 8.18
C TYR A 119 7.23 -9.36 8.70
N ASP A 120 8.27 -8.94 9.43
CA ASP A 120 9.29 -9.82 9.99
C ASP A 120 8.72 -10.83 10.98
N ALA A 121 7.65 -10.46 11.69
CA ALA A 121 6.93 -11.36 12.59
C ALA A 121 6.10 -12.44 11.87
N MET A 122 5.86 -12.33 10.55
CA MET A 122 5.16 -13.36 9.80
C MET A 122 6.04 -14.60 9.58
N PRO A 123 5.44 -15.80 9.42
CA PRO A 123 6.17 -16.99 8.98
C PRO A 123 6.80 -16.79 7.60
N GLU A 124 7.97 -17.40 7.38
CA GLU A 124 8.72 -17.27 6.12
C GLU A 124 7.93 -17.71 4.88
N VAL A 125 7.00 -18.67 5.02
CA VAL A 125 6.14 -19.12 3.91
C VAL A 125 5.21 -18.02 3.37
N TYR A 126 5.03 -16.93 4.11
CA TYR A 126 4.24 -15.76 3.74
C TYR A 126 5.10 -14.57 3.29
N LYS A 127 6.41 -14.75 3.09
CA LYS A 127 7.35 -13.68 2.72
C LYS A 127 7.97 -13.92 1.35
N GLY A 128 8.36 -12.84 0.69
CA GLY A 128 9.11 -12.85 -0.57
C GLY A 128 8.34 -13.49 -1.73
N ILE A 129 7.01 -13.51 -1.69
CA ILE A 129 6.21 -14.23 -2.68
C ILE A 129 6.16 -13.46 -4.01
N PHE A 130 5.93 -12.16 -3.93
CA PHE A 130 5.90 -11.24 -5.07
C PHE A 130 6.29 -9.84 -4.61
N THR A 131 6.53 -8.93 -5.55
CA THR A 131 6.71 -7.50 -5.27
C THR A 131 6.06 -6.66 -6.38
N CYS A 132 6.18 -5.34 -6.29
CA CYS A 132 5.88 -4.42 -7.38
C CYS A 132 7.11 -3.57 -7.72
N ASN A 133 7.30 -3.29 -9.01
CA ASN A 133 8.34 -2.34 -9.44
C ASN A 133 7.91 -0.88 -9.17
N ASP A 134 8.77 0.06 -9.53
CA ASP A 134 8.57 1.52 -9.45
C ASP A 134 7.32 2.03 -10.20
N LYS A 135 6.86 1.28 -11.21
CA LYS A 135 5.62 1.52 -11.97
C LYS A 135 4.37 0.88 -11.33
N GLY A 136 4.54 0.07 -10.30
CA GLY A 136 3.46 -0.61 -9.62
C GLY A 136 2.97 -1.86 -10.35
N GLU A 137 3.78 -2.37 -11.28
CA GLU A 137 3.56 -3.63 -12.00
C GLU A 137 3.95 -4.80 -11.11
N HIS A 138 3.14 -5.86 -11.14
CA HIS A 138 3.33 -7.03 -10.29
C HIS A 138 4.48 -7.91 -10.81
N ILE A 139 5.41 -8.27 -9.93
CA ILE A 139 6.54 -9.16 -10.20
C ILE A 139 6.41 -10.38 -9.30
N GLN A 140 6.11 -11.53 -9.90
CA GLN A 140 6.09 -12.81 -9.18
C GLN A 140 7.52 -13.29 -8.90
N LEU A 141 7.86 -13.52 -7.63
CA LEU A 141 9.19 -14.00 -7.22
C LEU A 141 9.21 -15.53 -7.03
N ILE A 142 8.12 -16.06 -6.46
CA ILE A 142 7.94 -17.51 -6.26
C ILE A 142 6.73 -17.98 -7.08
N PRO A 143 6.82 -19.07 -7.87
CA PRO A 143 5.67 -19.55 -8.64
C PRO A 143 4.44 -19.85 -7.77
N PRO A 144 3.20 -19.48 -8.18
CA PRO A 144 2.00 -19.65 -7.37
C PRO A 144 1.75 -21.08 -6.87
N VAL A 145 2.09 -22.09 -7.69
CA VAL A 145 1.96 -23.51 -7.31
C VAL A 145 2.88 -23.88 -6.14
N VAL A 146 4.08 -23.29 -6.08
CA VAL A 146 5.04 -23.51 -5.00
C VAL A 146 4.57 -22.82 -3.72
N VAL A 147 4.12 -21.57 -3.83
CA VAL A 147 3.55 -20.80 -2.70
C VAL A 147 2.38 -21.56 -2.08
N ARG A 148 1.45 -22.03 -2.91
CA ARG A 148 0.30 -22.81 -2.45
C ARG A 148 0.73 -24.06 -1.68
N LYS A 149 1.70 -24.80 -2.21
CA LYS A 149 2.23 -26.00 -1.55
C LYS A 149 2.88 -25.66 -0.19
N GLN A 150 3.72 -24.62 -0.14
CA GLN A 150 4.38 -24.20 1.11
C GLN A 150 3.38 -23.76 2.19
N ILE A 151 2.35 -23.01 1.81
CA ILE A 151 1.28 -22.60 2.73
C ILE A 151 0.46 -23.81 3.19
N GLU A 152 0.11 -24.72 2.28
CA GLU A 152 -0.62 -25.95 2.64
C GLU A 152 0.19 -26.85 3.59
N GLU A 153 1.51 -26.96 3.40
CA GLU A 153 2.42 -27.69 4.28
C GLU A 153 2.51 -27.02 5.66
N PHE A 154 2.70 -25.70 5.70
CA PHE A 154 2.73 -24.94 6.95
C PHE A 154 1.44 -25.08 7.78
N LEU A 155 0.28 -25.11 7.13
CA LEU A 155 -1.00 -25.28 7.80
C LEU A 155 -1.24 -26.71 8.32
N ARG A 156 -0.50 -27.71 7.80
CA ARG A 156 -0.62 -29.11 8.23
C ARG A 156 0.24 -29.46 9.45
N GLY A 157 1.28 -28.67 9.74
CA GLY A 157 2.24 -28.91 10.83
C GLY A 157 3.43 -29.75 10.40
#